data_AF-A0A9J6FQY7-F1
#
_entry.id   AF-A0A9J6FQY7-F1
#
_cell.length_a   1.000
_cell.length_b   1.000
_cell.length_c   1.000
_cell.angle_alpha   90.00
_cell.angle_beta   90.00
_cell.angle_gamma   90.00
#
_symmetry.space_group_name_H-M   'P 1'
#
loop_
_entity.id
_entity.type
_entity.pdbx_description
1 polymer ?
#
loop_
_entity_poly.entity_id
_entity_poly.type
_entity_poly.pdbx_seq_one_letter_code
_entity_poly.pdbx_strand_id
1 'polypeptide(L)'
;MRMTNAEQHELLREIIHRQTTPSAPPLRVFFTGPAGCGKTFVLRLALDLYNQYSNSGNNTAYKAFVICASPGKAAVAVGGTTVHAAFKLSSEDHRPNKDGGLSASELNTFRVAFRNVNA
;
A
#
# COMPACT_ATOMS: atom_id res chain seq x y z
N MET A 1 2.86 -19.29 -16.03
CA MET A 1 3.03 -17.92 -15.50
C MET A 1 1.92 -17.07 -16.10
N ARG A 2 1.11 -16.33 -15.31
CA ARG A 2 0.06 -15.45 -15.87
C ARG A 2 0.72 -14.22 -16.48
N MET A 3 0.34 -13.87 -17.70
CA MET A 3 0.84 -12.69 -18.41
C MET A 3 -0.12 -11.52 -18.26
N THR A 4 0.41 -10.31 -18.19
CA THR A 4 -0.35 -9.07 -18.21
C THR A 4 -0.87 -8.79 -19.62
N ASN A 5 -2.05 -8.18 -19.73
CA ASN A 5 -2.46 -7.58 -21.00
C ASN A 5 -1.70 -6.25 -21.25
N ALA A 6 -1.95 -5.60 -22.39
CA ALA A 6 -1.26 -4.36 -22.77
C ALA A 6 -1.44 -3.22 -21.75
N GLU A 7 -2.68 -2.95 -21.32
CA GLU A 7 -3.00 -1.88 -20.37
C GLU A 7 -2.38 -2.13 -18.98
N GLN A 8 -2.45 -3.37 -18.50
CA GLN A 8 -1.86 -3.76 -17.22
C GLN A 8 -0.34 -3.63 -17.25
N HIS A 9 0.27 -4.01 -18.37
CA HIS A 9 1.71 -3.91 -18.57
C HIS A 9 2.17 -2.45 -18.64
N GLU A 10 1.41 -1.57 -19.30
CA GLU A 10 1.68 -0.15 -19.36
C GLU A 10 1.66 0.50 -17.97
N LEU A 11 0.66 0.19 -17.14
CA LEU A 11 0.60 0.66 -15.75
C LEU A 11 1.81 0.20 -14.93
N LEU A 12 2.23 -1.06 -15.08
CA LEU A 12 3.40 -1.58 -14.36
C LEU A 12 4.70 -0.93 -14.83
N ARG A 13 4.83 -0.62 -16.13
CA ARG A 13 5.95 0.15 -16.67
C ARG A 13 5.99 1.56 -16.10
N GLU A 14 4.85 2.23 -16.00
CA GLU A 14 4.78 3.56 -15.40
C GLU A 14 5.20 3.53 -13.92
N ILE A 15 4.78 2.51 -13.15
CA ILE A 15 5.25 2.32 -11.77
C ILE A 15 6.79 2.23 -11.72
N ILE A 16 7.40 1.40 -12.56
CA ILE A 16 8.86 1.25 -12.59
C ILE A 16 9.54 2.57 -12.98
N HIS A 17 9.02 3.26 -14.00
CA HIS A 17 9.56 4.54 -14.44
C HIS A 17 9.57 5.56 -13.31
N ARG A 18 8.46 5.67 -12.55
CA ARG A 18 8.36 6.58 -11.39
C ARG A 18 9.31 6.19 -10.27
N GLN A 19 9.45 4.89 -9.98
CA GLN A 19 10.37 4.43 -8.91
C GLN A 19 11.85 4.62 -9.26
N THR A 20 12.20 4.62 -10.55
CA THR A 20 13.60 4.71 -11.01
C THR A 20 14.00 6.12 -11.44
N THR A 21 13.06 7.07 -11.47
CA THR A 21 13.30 8.47 -11.88
C THR A 21 13.21 9.39 -10.65
N PRO A 22 14.33 9.94 -10.13
CA PRO A 22 14.36 10.70 -8.88
C PRO A 22 13.44 11.93 -8.83
N SER A 23 13.18 12.55 -9.98
CA SER A 23 12.36 13.77 -10.09
C SER A 23 10.91 13.50 -10.49
N ALA A 24 10.51 12.23 -10.62
CA ALA A 24 9.18 11.91 -11.07
C ALA A 24 8.15 12.12 -9.94
N PRO A 25 6.99 12.72 -10.22
CA PRO A 25 5.98 12.93 -9.20
C PRO A 25 5.38 11.59 -8.71
N PRO A 26 4.80 11.54 -7.50
CA PRO A 26 4.11 10.35 -7.01
C PRO A 26 3.00 9.89 -7.96
N LEU A 27 2.87 8.57 -8.15
CA LEU A 27 1.81 7.99 -8.96
C LEU A 27 0.49 7.96 -8.17
N ARG A 28 -0.55 8.65 -8.67
CA ARG A 28 -1.91 8.58 -8.14
C ARG A 28 -2.81 7.99 -9.22
N VAL A 29 -3.25 6.75 -9.01
CA VAL A 29 -4.03 6.01 -10.00
C VAL A 29 -5.30 5.47 -9.37
N PHE A 30 -6.41 5.69 -10.06
CA PHE A 30 -7.64 4.93 -9.88
C PHE A 30 -7.78 3.99 -11.07
N PHE A 31 -7.58 2.68 -10.84
CA PHE A 31 -7.78 1.68 -11.88
C PHE A 31 -8.99 0.81 -11.53
N THR A 32 -9.87 0.64 -12.50
CA THR A 32 -11.16 -0.04 -12.34
C THR A 32 -11.41 -1.03 -13.47
N GLY A 33 -12.47 -1.82 -13.36
CA GLY A 33 -12.90 -2.75 -14.40
C GLY A 33 -13.88 -3.79 -13.86
N PRO A 34 -14.45 -4.63 -14.74
CA PRO A 34 -15.41 -5.67 -14.37
C PRO A 34 -14.86 -6.68 -13.35
N ALA A 35 -15.74 -7.44 -12.69
CA ALA A 35 -15.30 -8.58 -11.88
C ALA A 35 -14.48 -9.57 -12.73
N GLY A 36 -13.41 -10.11 -12.16
CA GLY A 36 -12.55 -11.09 -12.86
C GLY A 36 -11.53 -10.52 -13.86
N CYS A 37 -11.49 -9.20 -14.12
CA CYS A 37 -10.53 -8.62 -15.09
C CYS A 37 -9.06 -8.57 -14.64
N GLY A 38 -8.72 -9.14 -13.47
CA GLY A 38 -7.33 -9.24 -13.00
C GLY A 38 -6.83 -8.08 -12.13
N LYS A 39 -7.69 -7.20 -11.60
CA LYS A 39 -7.28 -6.08 -10.72
C LYS A 39 -6.38 -6.52 -9.55
N THR A 40 -6.78 -7.56 -8.82
CA THR A 40 -5.99 -8.10 -7.69
C THR A 40 -4.65 -8.67 -8.15
N PHE A 41 -4.59 -9.23 -9.35
CA PHE A 41 -3.34 -9.74 -9.93
C PHE A 41 -2.38 -8.59 -10.23
N VAL A 42 -2.85 -7.52 -10.88
CA VAL A 42 -2.06 -6.31 -11.18
C VAL A 42 -1.60 -5.65 -9.89
N LEU A 43 -2.48 -5.54 -8.89
CA LEU A 43 -2.13 -4.98 -7.58
C LEU A 43 -0.97 -5.74 -6.94
N ARG A 44 -0.99 -7.09 -6.95
CA ARG A 44 0.11 -7.90 -6.41
C ARG A 44 1.43 -7.66 -7.15
N LEU A 45 1.40 -7.63 -8.48
CA LEU A 45 2.59 -7.33 -9.28
C LEU A 45 3.15 -5.94 -8.99
N ALA A 46 2.29 -4.92 -8.86
CA ALA A 46 2.70 -3.57 -8.51
C ALA A 46 3.44 -3.56 -7.16
N LEU A 47 2.90 -4.24 -6.15
CA LEU A 47 3.48 -4.32 -4.82
C LEU A 47 4.85 -5.03 -4.83
N ASP A 48 4.99 -6.09 -5.61
CA ASP A 48 6.27 -6.79 -5.78
C ASP A 48 7.31 -5.86 -6.42
N LEU A 49 6.93 -5.07 -7.43
CA LEU A 49 7.80 -4.05 -8.04
C LEU A 49 8.19 -2.97 -7.02
N TYR A 50 7.24 -2.46 -6.22
CA TYR A 50 7.55 -1.49 -5.17
C TYR A 50 8.61 -2.03 -4.19
N ASN A 51 8.46 -3.27 -3.73
CA ASN A 51 9.47 -3.88 -2.85
C ASN A 51 10.83 -4.05 -3.56
N GLN A 52 10.82 -4.46 -4.82
CA GLN A 52 12.04 -4.69 -5.60
C GLN A 52 12.84 -3.39 -5.80
N TYR A 53 12.17 -2.31 -6.16
CA TYR A 53 12.84 -1.04 -6.49
C TYR A 53 13.04 -0.11 -5.28
N SER A 54 12.27 -0.27 -4.20
CA SER A 54 12.46 0.53 -2.97
C SER A 54 13.54 -0.02 -2.04
N ASN A 55 13.71 -1.34 -1.96
CA ASN A 55 14.69 -1.97 -1.06
C ASN A 55 16.01 -2.23 -1.81
N SER A 56 16.78 -1.16 -2.10
CA SER A 56 18.14 -1.30 -2.63
C SER A 56 19.16 -1.90 -1.63
N GLY A 57 18.74 -2.20 -0.40
CA GLY A 57 19.52 -2.97 0.57
C GLY A 57 18.73 -4.20 1.00
N ASN A 58 19.42 -5.33 1.18
CA ASN A 58 18.92 -6.69 1.50
C ASN A 58 18.00 -6.85 2.74
N ASN A 59 17.38 -5.79 3.26
CA ASN A 59 16.50 -5.85 4.41
C ASN A 59 15.05 -6.17 4.00
N THR A 60 14.78 -7.46 3.79
CA THR A 60 13.46 -7.98 3.40
C THR A 60 12.43 -8.03 4.53
N ALA A 61 12.82 -7.67 5.76
CA ALA A 61 11.96 -7.81 6.93
C ALA A 61 10.78 -6.83 6.93
N TYR A 62 10.84 -5.74 6.16
CA TYR A 62 9.81 -4.69 6.14
C TYR A 62 9.45 -4.30 4.71
N LYS A 63 8.14 -4.20 4.45
CA LYS A 63 7.59 -3.87 3.13
C LYS A 63 7.67 -2.36 2.87
N ALA A 64 7.86 -1.98 1.62
CA ALA A 64 7.88 -0.58 1.20
C ALA A 64 6.48 0.02 0.95
N PHE A 65 5.43 -0.67 1.41
CA PHE A 65 4.05 -0.31 1.13
C PHE A 65 3.09 -0.70 2.25
N VAL A 66 1.90 -0.09 2.22
CA VAL A 66 0.76 -0.43 3.07
C VAL A 66 -0.40 -0.83 2.17
N ILE A 67 -0.94 -2.03 2.34
CA ILE A 67 -2.13 -2.48 1.61
C ILE A 67 -3.35 -2.30 2.51
N CYS A 68 -4.32 -1.53 2.04
CA CYS A 68 -5.59 -1.33 2.74
C CYS A 68 -6.77 -1.67 1.86
N ALA A 69 -7.89 -2.06 2.48
CA ALA A 69 -9.20 -2.10 1.83
C ALA A 69 -10.28 -1.58 2.77
N SER A 70 -11.46 -1.21 2.26
CA SER A 70 -12.53 -0.68 3.09
C SER A 70 -13.19 -1.77 3.97
N PRO A 71 -13.73 -2.88 3.42
CA PRO A 71 -14.26 -3.96 4.25
C PRO A 71 -13.17 -4.96 4.67
N GLY A 72 -13.28 -5.50 5.89
CA GLY A 72 -12.32 -6.46 6.44
C GLY A 72 -12.11 -7.70 5.58
N LYS A 73 -13.16 -8.24 4.94
CA LYS A 73 -13.05 -9.37 4.02
C LYS A 73 -12.16 -9.06 2.81
N ALA A 74 -12.27 -7.87 2.24
CA ALA A 74 -11.43 -7.48 1.11
C ALA A 74 -9.99 -7.25 1.55
N ALA A 75 -9.78 -6.66 2.74
CA ALA A 75 -8.45 -6.47 3.31
C ALA A 75 -7.72 -7.80 3.48
N VAL A 76 -8.40 -8.81 4.03
CA VAL A 76 -7.87 -10.18 4.14
C VAL A 76 -7.54 -10.77 2.77
N ALA A 77 -8.41 -10.59 1.77
CA ALA A 77 -8.19 -11.14 0.42
C ALA A 77 -6.94 -10.58 -0.30
N VAL A 78 -6.55 -9.34 0.02
CA VAL A 78 -5.33 -8.70 -0.50
C VAL A 78 -4.13 -8.82 0.45
N GLY A 79 -4.27 -9.52 1.58
CA GLY A 79 -3.21 -9.66 2.58
C GLY A 79 -2.84 -8.34 3.28
N GLY A 80 -3.83 -7.46 3.44
CA GLY A 80 -3.69 -6.15 4.06
C GLY A 80 -4.59 -5.98 5.29
N THR A 81 -4.81 -4.72 5.67
CA THR A 81 -5.68 -4.34 6.80
C THR A 81 -6.79 -3.39 6.34
N THR A 82 -7.73 -3.03 7.22
CA THR A 82 -8.72 -2.02 6.87
C THR A 82 -8.09 -0.63 6.89
N VAL A 83 -8.60 0.30 6.06
CA VAL A 83 -8.14 1.71 6.08
C VAL A 83 -8.28 2.30 7.50
N HIS A 84 -9.38 1.99 8.19
CA HIS A 84 -9.62 2.42 9.57
C HIS A 84 -8.56 1.91 10.54
N ALA A 85 -8.19 0.62 10.46
CA ALA A 85 -7.16 0.05 11.32
C ALA A 85 -5.76 0.57 10.96
N ALA A 86 -5.44 0.71 9.67
CA ALA A 86 -4.13 1.17 9.21
C ALA A 86 -3.79 2.58 9.70
N PHE A 87 -4.77 3.47 9.69
CA PHE A 87 -4.59 4.89 10.00
C PHE A 87 -5.25 5.32 11.31
N LYS A 88 -5.72 4.35 12.11
CA LYS A 88 -6.47 4.57 13.34
C LYS A 88 -7.56 5.64 13.19
N LEU A 89 -8.33 5.54 12.12
CA LEU A 89 -9.50 6.39 11.88
C LEU A 89 -10.62 5.83 12.76
N SER A 90 -10.85 6.40 13.94
CA SER A 90 -12.01 6.05 14.75
C SER A 90 -13.26 6.65 14.11
N SER A 91 -14.34 5.89 14.05
CA SER A 91 -15.68 6.47 13.97
C SER A 91 -15.86 7.40 15.17
N GLU A 92 -16.29 8.62 14.92
CA GLU A 92 -16.23 9.86 15.73
C GLU A 92 -16.57 9.80 17.24
N ASP A 93 -17.00 8.68 17.84
CA ASP A 93 -17.57 8.67 19.19
C ASP A 93 -16.72 8.03 20.30
N HIS A 94 -15.64 7.30 20.00
CA HIS A 94 -14.86 6.55 21.01
C HIS A 94 -13.35 6.83 20.93
N ARG A 95 -12.95 8.10 21.09
CA ARG A 95 -11.53 8.40 21.37
C ARG A 95 -11.28 8.20 22.88
N PRO A 96 -10.41 7.25 23.28
CA PRO A 96 -10.03 7.10 24.69
C PRO A 96 -9.12 8.25 25.18
N ASN A 97 -8.53 9.03 24.27
CA ASN A 97 -7.70 10.20 24.59
C ASN A 97 -8.48 11.49 24.38
N LYS A 98 -8.72 12.25 25.47
CA LYS A 98 -9.28 13.61 25.42
C LYS A 98 -8.43 14.58 24.59
N ASP A 99 -7.15 14.27 24.39
CA ASP A 99 -6.18 15.10 23.68
C ASP A 99 -6.12 14.82 22.16
N GLY A 100 -6.95 13.88 21.67
CA GLY A 100 -7.09 13.60 20.24
C GLY A 100 -5.90 12.93 19.53
N GLY A 101 -4.76 12.73 20.21
CA GLY A 101 -3.53 12.15 19.66
C GLY A 101 -3.31 10.65 19.93
N LEU A 102 -2.36 10.05 19.19
CA LEU A 102 -1.83 8.70 19.43
C LEU A 102 -1.05 8.64 20.75
N SER A 103 -1.16 7.54 21.50
CA SER A 103 -0.27 7.31 22.63
C SER A 103 1.18 7.10 22.17
N ALA A 104 2.16 7.26 23.05
CA ALA A 104 3.57 7.05 22.71
C ALA A 104 3.85 5.62 22.17
N SER A 105 3.19 4.61 22.74
CA SER A 105 3.29 3.22 22.29
C SER A 105 2.71 3.02 20.88
N GLU A 106 1.57 3.63 20.60
CA GLU A 106 0.93 3.58 19.29
C GLU A 106 1.76 4.30 18.25
N LEU A 107 2.26 5.48 18.58
CA LEU A 107 3.12 6.25 17.69
C LEU A 107 4.40 5.46 17.35
N ASN A 108 5.00 4.79 18.34
CA ASN A 108 6.14 3.91 18.10
C ASN A 108 5.77 2.73 17.19
N THR A 109 4.60 2.12 17.39
CA THR A 109 4.10 1.03 16.55
C THR A 109 3.95 1.48 15.09
N PHE A 110 3.38 2.67 14.86
CA PHE A 110 3.23 3.27 13.54
C PHE A 110 4.58 3.59 12.89
N ARG A 111 5.53 4.14 13.64
CA ARG A 111 6.90 4.39 13.15
C ARG A 111 7.57 3.11 12.69
N VAL A 112 7.43 2.01 13.43
CA VAL A 112 8.00 0.72 13.05
C VAL A 112 7.26 0.12 11.85
N ALA A 113 5.93 0.22 11.80
CA ALA A 113 5.13 -0.34 10.71
C ALA A 113 5.38 0.36 9.37
N PHE A 114 5.60 1.68 9.38
CA PHE A 114 5.75 2.50 8.18
C PHE A 114 7.19 2.95 7.89
N ARG A 115 8.18 2.43 8.62
CA ARG A 115 9.60 2.84 8.50
C ARG A 115 10.19 2.82 7.09
N ASN A 116 9.68 1.96 6.22
CA ASN A 116 10.16 1.78 4.84
C ASN A 116 9.19 2.39 3.81
N VAL A 117 8.13 3.07 4.26
CA VAL A 117 7.15 3.71 3.39
C VAL A 117 7.61 5.15 3.16
N ASN A 118 8.06 5.44 1.95
CA ASN A 118 8.47 6.79 1.55
C ASN A 118 7.21 7.63 1.25
N ALA A 119 7.16 8.87 1.76
CA ALA A 119 6.04 9.81 1.61
C ALA A 119 6.32 10.85 0.51
#